data_AF-A0A520B4G6-F1
#
_entry.id   AF-A0A520B4G6-F1
#
_cell.length_a   1.000
_cell.length_b   1.000
_cell.length_c   1.000
_cell.angle_alpha   90.00
_cell.angle_beta   90.00
_cell.angle_gamma   90.00
#
_symmetry.space_group_name_H-M   'P 1'
#
loop_
_entity.id
_entity.type
_entity.pdbx_description
1 polymer ?
#
loop_
_entity_poly.entity_id
_entity_poly.type
_entity_poly.pdbx_seq_one_letter_code
_entity_poly.pdbx_strand_id
1 'polypeptide(L)'
;VASGCDAGIRYGERLEQDMIALPVGPRTERFALAASPTYLARRGMPQHPRDLLQHACLRGKFLSGLLYPWEFERDGQRLTLEPTGPLIVTPTVADLAVHAALAGHGLVYLFEDWLAPYLASGQLQPVLPDWWLAFPGPYLYYPGRRHLPAPLRAFIDFLQASALNPAGSPSP
;
A
#
# COMPACT_ATOMS: atom_id res chain seq x y z
N VAL A 1 -7.23 21.68 -2.49
CA VAL A 1 -8.42 21.15 -1.79
C VAL A 1 -9.64 21.52 -2.61
N ALA A 2 -10.38 20.54 -3.14
CA ALA A 2 -11.58 20.78 -3.94
C ALA A 2 -12.81 20.22 -3.23
N SER A 3 -13.94 20.90 -3.37
CA SER A 3 -15.29 20.39 -3.03
C SER A 3 -15.57 20.13 -1.54
N GLY A 4 -15.46 21.14 -0.68
CA GLY A 4 -16.05 21.09 0.68
C GLY A 4 -15.33 20.23 1.72
N CYS A 5 -14.18 19.63 1.39
CA CYS A 5 -13.34 18.95 2.37
C CYS A 5 -12.43 19.94 3.12
N ASP A 6 -12.22 19.73 4.43
CA ASP A 6 -11.35 20.58 5.26
C ASP A 6 -9.86 20.20 5.16
N ALA A 7 -9.57 18.95 4.81
CA ALA A 7 -8.23 18.40 4.63
C ALA A 7 -8.24 17.21 3.65
N GLY A 8 -7.07 16.73 3.24
CA GLY A 8 -6.92 15.51 2.45
C GLY A 8 -5.62 14.78 2.76
N ILE A 9 -5.60 13.46 2.59
CA ILE A 9 -4.39 12.63 2.77
C ILE A 9 -3.80 12.32 1.40
N ARG A 10 -2.49 12.52 1.24
CA ARG A 10 -1.78 12.20 -0.01
C ARG A 10 -0.40 11.60 0.24
N TYR A 11 0.08 10.85 -0.74
CA TYR A 11 1.46 10.39 -0.85
C TYR A 11 2.26 11.37 -1.73
N GLY A 12 3.47 11.73 -1.31
CA GLY A 12 4.39 12.61 -2.05
C GLY A 12 4.18 14.12 -1.85
N GLU A 13 5.21 14.91 -2.17
CA GLU A 13 5.38 16.30 -1.72
C GLU A 13 5.02 17.38 -2.77
N ARG A 14 3.93 17.22 -3.53
CA ARG A 14 3.49 18.32 -4.40
C ARG A 14 2.55 19.26 -3.63
N LEU A 15 3.17 20.15 -2.87
CA LEU A 15 2.50 21.23 -2.16
C LEU A 15 2.09 22.34 -3.13
N GLU A 16 0.82 22.72 -3.09
CA GLU A 16 0.41 24.04 -3.57
C GLU A 16 0.85 25.08 -2.53
N GLN A 17 1.15 26.30 -3.00
CA GLN A 17 1.45 27.43 -2.14
C GLN A 17 0.31 27.61 -1.11
N ASP A 18 0.66 27.81 0.16
CA ASP A 18 -0.26 27.99 1.31
C ASP A 18 -0.92 26.72 1.93
N MET A 19 -0.43 25.51 1.65
CA MET A 19 -0.84 24.30 2.39
C MET A 19 0.12 23.92 3.52
N ILE A 20 -0.44 23.46 4.65
CA ILE A 20 0.31 22.81 5.73
C ILE A 20 0.26 21.29 5.49
N ALA A 21 1.38 20.62 5.69
CA ALA A 21 1.50 19.16 5.63
C ALA A 21 1.94 18.58 6.97
N LEU A 22 1.22 17.57 7.45
CA LEU A 22 1.54 16.83 8.67
C LEU A 22 1.69 15.34 8.35
N PRO A 23 2.76 14.67 8.80
CA PRO A 23 2.93 13.25 8.55
C PRO A 23 1.82 12.44 9.23
N VAL A 24 1.33 11.39 8.56
CA VAL A 24 0.30 10.47 9.08
C VAL A 24 0.82 9.05 8.92
N GLY A 25 0.72 8.23 9.96
CA GLY A 25 1.16 6.84 9.90
C GLY A 25 2.69 6.67 9.78
N PRO A 26 3.15 5.49 9.32
CA PRO A 26 4.56 5.20 9.11
C PRO A 26 5.25 6.24 8.21
N ARG A 27 6.51 6.56 8.51
CA ARG A 27 7.31 7.47 7.68
C ARG A 27 7.74 6.84 6.36
N THR A 28 7.76 5.51 6.33
CA THR A 28 8.07 4.70 5.16
C THR A 28 6.98 3.67 5.01
N GLU A 29 6.41 3.63 3.82
CA GLU A 29 5.45 2.64 3.38
C GLU A 29 6.13 1.71 2.40
N ARG A 30 5.62 0.49 2.29
CA ARG A 30 6.20 -0.52 1.40
C ARG A 30 5.10 -1.34 0.75
N PHE A 31 5.25 -1.61 -0.54
CA PHE A 31 4.48 -2.65 -1.21
C PHE A 31 5.19 -3.99 -1.07
N ALA A 32 4.46 -5.01 -0.66
CA ALA A 32 4.94 -6.37 -0.52
C ALA A 32 4.31 -7.27 -1.59
N LEU A 33 5.14 -8.13 -2.17
CA LEU A 33 4.73 -9.20 -3.08
C LEU A 33 4.76 -10.53 -2.33
N ALA A 34 3.66 -11.27 -2.38
CA ALA A 34 3.56 -12.56 -1.70
C ALA A 34 2.67 -13.56 -2.46
N ALA A 35 2.82 -14.84 -2.12
CA ALA A 35 1.92 -15.91 -2.55
C ALA A 35 1.82 -16.98 -1.48
N SER A 36 0.78 -17.81 -1.53
CA SER A 36 0.69 -18.96 -0.63
C SER A 36 1.73 -20.03 -0.97
N PRO A 37 2.17 -20.83 0.03
CA PRO A 37 3.07 -21.96 -0.20
C PRO A 37 2.56 -22.93 -1.28
N THR A 38 1.24 -23.16 -1.35
CA THR A 38 0.62 -24.08 -2.32
C THR A 38 0.73 -23.57 -3.76
N TYR A 39 0.63 -22.25 -3.98
CA TYR A 39 0.85 -21.66 -5.29
C TYR A 39 2.31 -21.79 -5.73
N LEU A 40 3.24 -21.45 -4.83
CA LEU A 40 4.68 -21.50 -5.12
C LEU A 40 5.18 -22.93 -5.37
N ALA A 41 4.66 -23.92 -4.63
CA ALA A 41 4.97 -25.33 -4.87
C ALA A 41 4.52 -25.80 -6.27
N ARG A 42 3.42 -25.25 -6.79
CA ARG A 42 2.86 -25.61 -8.12
C ARG A 42 3.50 -24.84 -9.28
N ARG A 43 3.86 -23.58 -9.07
CA ARG A 43 4.27 -22.65 -10.14
C ARG A 43 5.74 -22.26 -10.08
N GLY A 44 6.46 -22.66 -9.03
CA GLY A 44 7.82 -22.22 -8.76
C GLY A 44 7.87 -20.84 -8.10
N MET A 45 9.03 -20.52 -7.55
CA MET A 45 9.34 -19.25 -6.91
C MET A 45 9.96 -18.30 -7.94
N PRO A 46 9.35 -17.12 -8.22
CA PRO A 46 9.97 -16.08 -9.04
C PRO A 46 11.34 -15.68 -8.49
N GLN A 47 12.34 -15.56 -9.36
CA GLN A 47 13.71 -15.16 -8.99
C GLN A 47 14.02 -13.73 -9.42
N HIS A 48 13.23 -13.18 -10.34
CA HIS A 48 13.32 -11.80 -10.80
C HIS A 48 11.92 -11.23 -11.07
N PRO A 49 11.66 -9.92 -10.89
CA PRO A 49 10.35 -9.34 -11.17
C PRO A 49 9.81 -9.63 -12.59
N ARG A 50 10.67 -9.76 -13.60
CA ARG A 50 10.25 -10.13 -14.97
C ARG A 50 9.59 -11.52 -15.05
N ASP A 51 9.90 -12.42 -14.14
CA ASP A 51 9.31 -13.77 -14.10
C ASP A 51 7.80 -13.69 -13.82
N LEU A 52 7.34 -12.62 -13.16
CA LEU A 52 5.93 -12.39 -12.82
C LEU A 52 5.01 -12.37 -14.05
N LEU A 53 5.55 -12.09 -15.25
CA LEU A 53 4.83 -12.18 -16.52
C LEU A 53 4.37 -13.61 -16.87
N GLN A 54 4.94 -14.63 -16.23
CA GLN A 54 4.59 -16.06 -16.40
C GLN A 54 3.71 -16.60 -15.26
N HIS A 55 3.36 -15.75 -14.30
CA HIS A 55 2.56 -16.10 -13.13
C HIS A 55 1.17 -15.45 -13.17
N ALA A 56 0.22 -16.06 -12.48
CA ALA A 56 -1.06 -15.45 -12.19
C ALA A 56 -0.87 -14.31 -11.17
N CYS A 57 -1.09 -13.06 -11.61
CA CYS A 57 -0.99 -11.88 -10.74
C CYS A 57 -2.39 -11.34 -10.40
N LEU A 58 -2.67 -11.17 -9.11
CA LEU A 58 -3.93 -10.64 -8.61
C LEU A 58 -3.80 -9.12 -8.54
N ARG A 59 -4.41 -8.42 -9.50
CA ARG A 59 -4.12 -7.01 -9.77
C ARG A 59 -5.12 -6.10 -9.08
N GLY A 60 -4.68 -4.88 -8.76
CA GLY A 60 -5.58 -3.78 -8.42
C GLY A 60 -5.83 -2.86 -9.61
N LYS A 61 -6.94 -2.12 -9.58
CA LYS A 61 -7.17 -0.93 -10.41
C LYS A 61 -7.60 0.27 -9.56
N PHE A 62 -7.27 1.46 -10.03
CA PHE A 62 -7.81 2.71 -9.51
C PHE A 62 -9.32 2.79 -9.73
N LEU A 63 -10.00 3.68 -9.00
CA LEU A 63 -11.41 4.00 -9.24
C LEU A 63 -11.65 4.59 -10.64
N SER A 64 -10.63 5.18 -11.26
CA SER A 64 -10.65 5.62 -12.66
C SER A 64 -10.69 4.47 -13.67
N GLY A 65 -10.48 3.23 -13.22
CA GLY A 65 -10.42 2.04 -14.07
C GLY A 65 -9.01 1.68 -14.54
N LEU A 66 -8.03 2.57 -14.41
CA LEU A 66 -6.63 2.29 -14.74
C LEU A 66 -6.07 1.22 -13.80
N LEU A 67 -5.28 0.29 -14.34
CA LEU A 67 -4.64 -0.74 -13.52
C LEU A 67 -3.48 -0.14 -12.73
N TYR A 68 -3.29 -0.60 -11.49
CA TYR A 68 -2.09 -0.25 -10.76
C TYR A 68 -0.89 -0.95 -11.43
N PRO A 69 0.15 -0.20 -11.84
CA PRO A 69 1.39 -0.81 -12.27
C PRO A 69 2.07 -1.48 -11.08
N TRP A 70 2.78 -2.58 -11.34
CA TRP A 70 3.63 -3.20 -10.32
C TRP A 70 5.02 -2.64 -10.45
N GLU A 71 5.40 -1.82 -9.48
CA GLU A 71 6.68 -1.13 -9.45
C GLU A 71 7.60 -1.81 -8.45
N PHE A 72 8.83 -2.09 -8.84
CA PHE A 72 9.84 -2.76 -8.03
C PHE A 72 11.11 -1.93 -8.03
N GLU A 73 11.84 -1.95 -6.92
CA GLU A 73 13.13 -1.26 -6.80
C GLU A 73 14.13 -2.13 -6.05
N ARG A 74 15.36 -2.22 -6.57
CA ARG A 74 16.49 -2.83 -5.86
C ARG A 74 17.78 -2.11 -6.26
N ASP A 75 18.59 -1.70 -5.28
CA ASP A 75 19.89 -1.03 -5.50
C ASP A 75 19.80 0.18 -6.46
N GLY A 76 18.71 0.96 -6.36
CA GLY A 76 18.44 2.10 -7.24
C GLY A 76 17.94 1.75 -8.64
N GLN A 77 17.86 0.47 -9.00
CA GLN A 77 17.25 0.00 -10.23
C GLN A 77 15.74 -0.12 -10.05
N ARG A 78 14.97 0.69 -10.79
CA ARG A 78 13.51 0.60 -10.85
C ARG A 78 13.02 -0.19 -12.06
N LEU A 79 11.97 -0.97 -11.84
CA LEU A 79 11.26 -1.70 -12.88
C LEU A 79 9.76 -1.55 -12.68
N THR A 80 9.05 -1.21 -13.75
CA THR A 80 7.59 -1.19 -13.78
C THR A 80 7.09 -2.30 -14.68
N LEU A 81 6.13 -3.08 -14.21
CA LEU A 81 5.52 -4.19 -14.92
C LEU A 81 4.01 -4.07 -14.95
N GLU A 82 3.43 -4.55 -16.04
CA GLU A 82 1.99 -4.76 -16.18
C GLU A 82 1.72 -6.27 -16.35
N PRO A 83 1.84 -7.06 -15.27
CA PRO A 83 1.58 -8.50 -15.37
C PRO A 83 0.10 -8.76 -15.66
N THR A 84 -0.26 -9.97 -16.07
CA THR A 84 -1.66 -10.36 -16.28
C THR A 84 -2.08 -11.38 -15.22
N GLY A 85 -3.39 -11.60 -15.09
CA GLY A 85 -3.87 -12.61 -14.18
C GLY A 85 -5.37 -12.69 -14.07
N PRO A 86 -5.86 -13.62 -13.24
CA PRO A 86 -7.25 -14.05 -13.24
C PRO A 86 -8.19 -13.08 -12.50
N LEU A 87 -7.64 -12.12 -11.76
CA LEU A 87 -8.41 -11.26 -10.87
C LEU A 87 -7.91 -9.82 -10.94
N ILE A 88 -8.85 -8.89 -11.06
CA ILE A 88 -8.62 -7.45 -10.93
C ILE A 88 -9.61 -6.92 -9.88
N VAL A 89 -9.11 -6.33 -8.80
CA VAL A 89 -9.90 -5.76 -7.69
C VAL A 89 -9.86 -4.23 -7.70
N THR A 90 -10.90 -3.60 -7.16
CA THR A 90 -10.89 -2.16 -6.82
C THR A 90 -10.33 -1.98 -5.41
N PRO A 91 -9.94 -0.75 -5.00
CA PRO A 91 -9.39 -0.52 -3.67
C PRO A 91 -10.38 -0.84 -2.55
N THR A 92 -11.69 -0.78 -2.84
CA THR A 92 -12.78 -1.07 -1.89
C THR A 92 -12.92 -2.55 -1.56
N VAL A 93 -12.32 -3.45 -2.33
CA VAL A 93 -12.38 -4.92 -2.14
C VAL A 93 -10.99 -5.55 -2.27
N ALA A 94 -9.97 -4.85 -1.79
CA ALA A 94 -8.58 -5.31 -1.86
C ALA A 94 -8.32 -6.59 -1.04
N ASP A 95 -9.10 -6.82 0.02
CA ASP A 95 -9.14 -8.04 0.83
C ASP A 95 -9.40 -9.29 -0.02
N LEU A 96 -10.22 -9.19 -1.07
CA LEU A 96 -10.49 -10.31 -1.98
C LEU A 96 -9.21 -10.81 -2.67
N ALA A 97 -8.27 -9.92 -3.02
CA ALA A 97 -6.99 -10.34 -3.60
C ALA A 97 -6.13 -11.10 -2.60
N VAL A 98 -6.16 -10.72 -1.32
CA VAL A 98 -5.46 -11.43 -0.24
C VAL A 98 -6.05 -12.83 -0.07
N HIS A 99 -7.37 -12.95 0.03
CA HIS A 99 -8.06 -14.24 0.14
C HIS A 99 -7.80 -15.15 -1.06
N ALA A 100 -7.77 -14.61 -2.28
CA ALA A 100 -7.43 -15.37 -3.48
C ALA A 100 -5.97 -15.86 -3.47
N ALA A 101 -5.02 -15.06 -2.97
CA ALA A 101 -3.62 -15.48 -2.81
C ALA A 101 -3.47 -16.61 -1.79
N LEU A 102 -4.15 -16.49 -0.64
CA LEU A 102 -4.20 -17.51 0.41
C LEU A 102 -4.77 -18.82 -0.13
N ALA A 103 -5.79 -18.77 -0.98
CA ALA A 103 -6.36 -19.93 -1.67
C ALA A 103 -5.48 -20.49 -2.81
N GLY A 104 -4.34 -19.87 -3.10
CA GLY A 104 -3.38 -20.37 -4.09
C GLY A 104 -3.74 -20.08 -5.54
N HIS A 105 -4.43 -18.96 -5.79
CA HIS A 105 -4.80 -18.49 -7.13
C HIS A 105 -3.78 -17.56 -7.78
N GLY A 106 -2.78 -17.06 -7.06
CA GLY A 106 -1.79 -16.17 -7.65
C GLY A 106 -0.89 -15.46 -6.64
N LEU A 107 -0.11 -14.54 -7.18
CA LEU A 107 0.68 -13.57 -6.43
C LEU A 107 -0.17 -12.33 -6.13
N VAL A 108 -0.06 -11.81 -4.92
CA VAL A 108 -0.67 -10.55 -4.50
C VAL A 108 0.41 -9.49 -4.27
N TYR A 109 0.15 -8.27 -4.73
CA TYR A 109 1.01 -7.11 -4.53
C TYR A 109 0.21 -5.96 -3.93
N LEU A 110 0.42 -5.69 -2.65
CA LEU A 110 -0.33 -4.73 -1.83
C LEU A 110 0.59 -4.08 -0.79
N PHE A 111 0.09 -3.05 -0.09
CA PHE A 111 0.79 -2.50 1.08
C PHE A 111 1.15 -3.63 2.05
N GLU A 112 2.36 -3.61 2.57
CA GLU A 112 2.90 -4.66 3.44
C GLU A 112 1.98 -4.97 4.62
N ASP A 113 1.39 -3.95 5.24
CA ASP A 113 0.50 -4.12 6.39
C ASP A 113 -0.72 -5.00 6.10
N TRP A 114 -1.21 -5.04 4.86
CA TRP A 114 -2.30 -5.94 4.46
C TRP A 114 -1.86 -7.40 4.45
N LEU A 115 -0.58 -7.66 4.21
CA LEU A 115 -0.01 -8.99 4.09
C LEU A 115 0.69 -9.44 5.37
N ALA A 116 1.10 -8.51 6.23
CA ALA A 116 1.92 -8.74 7.42
C ALA A 116 1.38 -9.85 8.35
N PRO A 117 0.06 -9.91 8.68
CA PRO A 117 -0.46 -11.00 9.51
C PRO A 117 -0.27 -12.38 8.90
N TYR A 118 -0.41 -12.48 7.57
CA TYR A 118 -0.33 -13.73 6.82
C TYR A 118 1.11 -14.15 6.50
N LEU A 119 2.00 -13.16 6.37
CA LEU A 119 3.44 -13.39 6.29
C LEU A 119 3.97 -13.92 7.64
N ALA A 120 3.53 -13.31 8.75
CA ALA A 120 3.91 -13.73 10.09
C ALA A 120 3.40 -15.14 10.44
N SER A 121 2.20 -15.50 10.00
CA SER A 121 1.64 -16.85 10.20
C SER A 121 2.18 -17.90 9.21
N GLY A 122 2.92 -17.48 8.16
CA GLY A 122 3.41 -18.34 7.09
C GLY A 122 2.35 -18.81 6.10
N GLN A 123 1.11 -18.29 6.20
CA GLN A 123 0.05 -18.57 5.21
C GLN A 123 0.36 -17.95 3.85
N LEU A 124 1.09 -16.83 3.84
CA LEU A 124 1.76 -16.28 2.67
C LEU A 124 3.27 -16.34 2.87
N GLN A 125 4.00 -16.56 1.78
CA GLN A 125 5.45 -16.45 1.74
C GLN A 125 5.83 -15.17 0.99
N PRO A 126 6.83 -14.41 1.48
CA PRO A 126 7.32 -13.23 0.79
C PRO A 126 8.00 -13.66 -0.52
N VAL A 127 7.72 -12.93 -1.59
CA VAL A 127 8.30 -13.17 -2.92
C VAL A 127 9.08 -11.93 -3.31
N LEU A 128 10.36 -12.12 -3.70
CA LEU A 128 11.26 -11.03 -4.10
C LEU A 128 11.33 -9.87 -3.07
N PRO A 129 11.55 -10.13 -1.76
CA PRO A 129 11.54 -9.08 -0.74
C PRO A 129 12.55 -7.95 -0.99
N ASP A 130 13.69 -8.26 -1.60
CA ASP A 130 14.72 -7.28 -1.96
C ASP A 130 14.28 -6.31 -3.07
N TRP A 131 13.15 -6.57 -3.72
CA TRP A 131 12.58 -5.75 -4.79
C TRP A 131 11.36 -4.94 -4.35
N TRP A 132 10.90 -5.12 -3.11
CA TRP A 132 9.70 -4.47 -2.59
C TRP A 132 9.87 -2.95 -2.58
N LEU A 133 8.96 -2.24 -3.26
CA LEU A 133 9.04 -0.79 -3.38
C LEU A 133 8.73 -0.12 -2.04
N ALA A 134 9.72 0.57 -1.48
CA ALA A 134 9.55 1.46 -0.33
C ALA A 134 9.45 2.92 -0.77
N PHE A 135 8.59 3.70 -0.12
CA PHE A 135 8.36 5.10 -0.44
C PHE A 135 7.95 5.89 0.81
N PRO A 136 8.04 7.24 0.78
CA PRO A 136 7.59 8.06 1.89
C PRO A 136 6.12 7.83 2.20
N GLY A 137 5.80 7.71 3.48
CA GLY A 137 4.44 7.58 3.96
C GLY A 137 3.59 8.83 3.73
N PRO A 138 2.28 8.74 4.01
CA PRO A 138 1.34 9.77 3.65
C PRO A 138 1.44 11.00 4.56
N TYR A 139 0.91 12.11 4.07
CA TYR A 139 0.72 13.33 4.85
C TYR A 139 -0.74 13.77 4.78
N LEU A 140 -1.22 14.35 5.87
CA LEU A 140 -2.43 15.17 5.91
C LEU A 140 -2.09 16.57 5.41
N TYR A 141 -2.85 17.05 4.43
CA TYR A 141 -2.74 18.39 3.86
C TYR A 141 -4.00 19.19 4.13
N TYR A 142 -3.84 20.44 4.56
CA TYR A 142 -4.96 21.37 4.77
C TYR A 142 -4.54 22.82 4.50
N PRO A 143 -5.50 23.72 4.17
CA PRO A 143 -5.20 25.12 3.90
C PRO A 143 -4.68 25.84 5.14
N GLY A 144 -3.59 26.59 5.02
CA GLY A 144 -2.99 27.40 6.09
C GLY A 144 -3.77 28.69 6.40
N ARG A 145 -5.09 28.63 6.59
CA ARG A 145 -5.90 29.80 6.93
C ARG A 145 -5.92 30.04 8.45
N ARG A 146 -6.00 31.31 8.87
CA ARG A 146 -6.03 31.76 10.28
C ARG A 146 -7.12 31.12 11.15
N HIS A 147 -8.12 30.47 10.56
CA HIS A 147 -9.20 29.80 11.28
C HIS A 147 -9.28 28.33 10.88
N LEU A 148 -8.56 27.49 11.63
CA LEU A 148 -8.66 26.03 11.53
C LEU A 148 -9.97 25.56 12.19
N PRO A 149 -10.88 24.87 11.47
CA PRO A 149 -12.12 24.36 12.04
C PRO A 149 -11.85 23.48 13.27
N ALA A 150 -12.68 23.61 14.31
CA ALA A 150 -12.50 22.84 15.55
C ALA A 150 -12.42 21.31 15.34
N PRO A 151 -13.24 20.69 14.46
CA PRO A 151 -13.13 19.26 14.19
C PRO A 151 -11.78 18.87 13.57
N LEU A 152 -11.26 19.67 12.64
CA LEU A 152 -9.96 19.41 12.01
C LEU A 152 -8.81 19.57 13.01
N ARG A 153 -8.89 20.56 13.91
CA ARG A 153 -7.92 20.72 15.00
C ARG A 153 -7.89 19.50 15.91
N ALA A 154 -9.05 19.04 16.38
CA ALA A 154 -9.14 17.86 17.23
C ALA A 154 -8.58 16.61 16.53
N PHE A 155 -8.83 16.46 15.22
CA PHE A 155 -8.27 15.37 14.43
C PHE A 155 -6.73 15.46 14.32
N ILE A 156 -6.18 16.66 14.10
CA ILE A 156 -4.73 16.88 14.07
C ILE A 156 -4.10 16.55 15.43
N ASP A 157 -4.69 17.03 16.52
CA ASP A 157 -4.22 16.74 17.88
C ASP A 157 -4.22 15.23 18.16
N PHE A 158 -5.27 14.52 17.72
CA PHE A 158 -5.36 13.06 17.82
C PHE A 158 -4.25 12.34 17.03
N LEU A 159 -4.00 12.75 15.79
CA LEU A 159 -2.94 12.17 14.96
C LEU A 159 -1.56 12.39 15.58
N GLN A 160 -1.31 13.58 16.13
CA GLN A 160 -0.04 13.92 16.79
C GLN A 160 0.17 13.14 18.08
N ALA A 161 -0.88 12.94 18.89
CA ALA A 161 -0.82 12.11 20.08
C ALA A 161 -0.56 10.63 19.75
N SER A 162 -1.12 10.13 18.64
CA SER A 162 -0.94 8.74 18.21
C SER A 162 0.45 8.50 17.61
N ALA A 163 1.03 9.48 16.91
CA ALA A 163 2.39 9.40 16.39
C ALA A 163 3.47 9.32 17.50
N LEU A 164 3.16 9.81 18.70
CA LEU A 164 4.01 9.68 19.89
C LEU A 164 3.94 8.29 20.54
N ASN A 165 3.03 7.42 20.08
CA ASN A 165 2.83 6.07 20.60
C ASN A 165 2.80 5.03 19.44
N PRO A 166 3.96 4.69 18.84
CA PRO A 166 4.03 3.84 17.64
C PRO A 166 3.60 2.37 17.87
N ALA A 167 3.39 1.95 19.12
CA ALA A 167 2.88 0.63 19.49
C ALA A 167 1.36 0.67 19.75
N GLY A 168 0.58 1.03 18.73
CA GLY A 168 -0.87 1.09 18.82
C GLY A 168 -1.54 -0.15 18.23
N SER A 169 -1.27 -1.35 18.76
CA SER A 169 -2.22 -2.45 18.56
C SER A 169 -3.54 -2.04 19.23
N PRO A 170 -4.70 -2.13 18.57
CA PRO A 170 -5.96 -1.89 19.26
C PRO A 170 -6.09 -2.93 20.37
N SER A 171 -6.10 -2.48 21.63
CA SER A 171 -6.54 -3.30 22.75
C SER A 171 -8.07 -3.45 22.70
N PRO A 172 -8.62 -4.59 23.14
CA PRO A 172 -9.96 -5.07 22.78
C PRO A 172 -11.12 -4.17 23.21
#